data_AF-A0A151UHA2-F1
#
_entry.id   AF-A0A151UHA2-F1
#
_cell.length_a   1.000
_cell.length_b   1.000
_cell.length_c   1.000
_cell.angle_alpha   90.00
_cell.angle_beta   90.00
_cell.angle_gamma   90.00
#
_symmetry.space_group_name_H-M   'P 1'
#
loop_
_entity.id
_entity.type
_entity.pdbx_description
1 polymer ?
#
loop_
_entity_poly.entity_id
_entity_poly.type
_entity_poly.pdbx_seq_one_letter_code
_entity_poly.pdbx_strand_id
1 'polypeptide(L)'
;KEEASTSSYNCFECGKPGHIKVECPNLLKKQQEEKKMKKNGKGKRAYIAWEDNDSSTISDEFEFEENNLCLMARTDQDTIVSDSDLESNPDYDQLQEAFIQIHKEAVKLDALNSKLKSKLKWYENALIKAEQELEDLKHEHENL
;
A
#
# COMPACT_ATOMS: atom_id res chain seq x y z
N LYS A 1 -11.04 -13.41 27.70
CA LYS A 1 -9.63 -13.27 27.28
C LYS A 1 -9.63 -13.45 25.77
N GLU A 2 -9.81 -12.37 25.03
CA GLU A 2 -9.73 -12.34 23.57
C GLU A 2 -8.82 -11.17 23.24
N GLU A 3 -7.56 -11.50 22.97
CA GLU A 3 -6.54 -10.55 22.56
C GLU A 3 -6.75 -10.29 21.07
N ALA A 4 -7.46 -9.20 20.76
CA ALA A 4 -7.47 -8.65 19.42
C ALA A 4 -6.07 -8.09 19.17
N SER A 5 -5.34 -8.72 18.24
CA SER A 5 -4.03 -8.28 17.78
C SER A 5 -4.09 -6.82 17.31
N THR A 6 -3.77 -5.88 18.20
CA THR A 6 -3.65 -4.47 17.86
C THR A 6 -2.40 -4.31 17.01
N SER A 7 -2.59 -4.31 15.71
CA SER A 7 -1.54 -3.98 14.75
C SER A 7 -0.87 -2.66 15.14
N SER A 8 0.46 -2.71 15.36
CA SER A 8 1.34 -1.66 15.91
C SER A 8 1.48 -0.39 15.05
N TYR A 9 0.58 -0.15 14.10
CA TYR A 9 0.64 1.04 13.26
C TYR A 9 -0.26 2.15 13.82
N ASN A 10 0.25 3.38 13.70
CA ASN A 10 -0.49 4.61 14.03
C ASN A 10 -1.17 5.15 12.77
N CYS A 11 -2.35 5.72 12.94
CA CYS A 11 -3.04 6.41 11.86
C CYS A 11 -2.28 7.66 11.44
N PHE A 12 -1.94 7.78 10.15
CA PHE A 12 -1.22 8.94 9.60
C PHE A 12 -2.03 10.24 9.60
N GLU A 13 -3.33 10.21 9.89
CA GLU A 13 -4.17 11.41 9.98
C GLU A 13 -4.37 11.89 11.42
N CYS A 14 -4.69 10.97 12.34
CA CYS A 14 -5.04 11.34 13.72
C CYS A 14 -4.02 10.88 14.77
N GLY A 15 -2.94 10.20 14.36
CA GLY A 15 -1.86 9.72 15.21
C GLY A 15 -2.22 8.57 16.15
N LYS A 16 -3.48 8.11 16.18
CA LYS A 16 -3.93 7.06 17.11
C LYS A 16 -3.63 5.65 16.57
N PRO A 17 -3.21 4.71 17.43
CA PRO A 17 -2.97 3.32 17.03
C PRO A 17 -4.26 2.58 16.69
N GLY A 18 -4.12 1.45 15.99
CA GLY A 18 -5.20 0.48 15.78
C GLY A 18 -6.07 0.71 14.54
N HIS A 19 -5.73 1.68 13.69
CA HIS A 19 -6.36 1.87 12.36
C HIS A 19 -5.43 2.64 11.42
N ILE A 20 -5.51 2.37 10.12
CA ILE A 20 -4.75 3.10 9.09
C ILE A 20 -5.55 4.31 8.60
N LYS A 21 -4.92 5.21 7.84
CA LYS A 21 -5.54 6.44 7.34
C LYS A 21 -6.91 6.21 6.68
N VAL A 22 -7.06 5.16 5.87
CA VAL A 22 -8.33 4.85 5.18
C VAL A 22 -9.47 4.46 6.13
N GLU A 23 -9.15 3.97 7.32
CA GLU A 23 -10.11 3.57 8.36
C GLU A 23 -10.32 4.66 9.42
N CYS A 24 -9.71 5.84 9.25
CA CYS A 24 -9.79 6.89 10.25
C CYS A 24 -11.23 7.39 10.42
N PRO A 25 -11.82 7.30 11.62
CA PRO A 25 -13.17 7.78 11.87
C PRO A 25 -13.35 9.27 11.53
N ASN A 26 -12.29 10.07 11.71
CA ASN A 26 -12.30 11.50 11.39
C ASN A 26 -12.43 11.74 9.88
N LEU A 27 -11.74 10.93 9.06
CA LEU A 27 -11.83 11.01 7.60
C LEU A 27 -13.17 10.51 7.09
N LEU A 28 -13.71 9.43 7.67
CA LEU A 28 -15.03 8.90 7.32
C LEU A 28 -16.15 9.91 7.61
N LYS A 29 -16.06 10.65 8.72
CA LYS A 29 -17.02 11.72 9.06
C LYS A 29 -16.94 12.90 8.08
N LYS A 30 -15.72 13.39 7.79
CA LYS A 30 -15.50 14.49 6.82
C LYS A 30 -16.05 14.15 5.43
N GLN A 31 -15.81 12.92 4.95
CA GLN A 31 -16.37 12.47 3.68
C GLN A 31 -17.91 12.36 3.69
N GLN A 32 -18.54 12.01 4.82
CA GLN A 32 -19.99 12.00 4.94
C GLN A 32 -20.59 13.40 4.93
N GLU A 33 -19.95 14.37 5.55
CA GLU A 33 -20.37 15.78 5.55
C GLU A 33 -20.26 16.39 4.14
N GLU A 34 -19.16 16.15 3.43
CA GLU A 34 -18.99 16.57 2.04
C GLU A 34 -20.02 15.89 1.09
N LYS A 35 -20.35 14.62 1.32
CA LYS A 35 -21.38 13.90 0.54
C LYS A 35 -22.80 14.42 0.83
N LYS A 36 -23.07 14.94 2.04
CA LYS A 36 -24.36 15.57 2.38
C LYS A 36 -24.51 16.93 1.71
N MET A 37 -23.44 17.73 1.61
CA MET A 37 -23.45 19.00 0.85
C MET A 37 -23.67 18.78 -0.66
N LYS A 38 -23.14 17.70 -1.24
CA LYS A 38 -23.27 17.39 -2.69
C LYS A 38 -24.66 16.91 -3.13
N LYS A 39 -25.55 16.48 -2.22
CA LYS A 39 -26.90 16.02 -2.57
C LYS A 39 -27.88 17.15 -2.91
N ASN A 40 -27.53 18.40 -2.62
CA ASN A 40 -28.41 19.55 -2.82
C ASN A 40 -28.09 20.35 -4.11
N GLY A 41 -27.05 19.97 -4.85
CA GLY A 41 -26.64 20.64 -6.10
C GLY A 41 -26.97 19.81 -7.34
N LYS A 42 -28.18 19.94 -7.87
CA LYS A 42 -28.50 19.43 -9.22
C LYS A 42 -27.68 20.19 -10.26
N GLY A 43 -26.74 19.48 -10.88
CA GLY A 43 -26.29 19.71 -12.26
C GLY A 43 -25.29 20.84 -12.48
N LYS A 44 -24.04 20.46 -12.75
CA LYS A 44 -23.19 20.93 -13.86
C LYS A 44 -21.83 20.23 -13.72
N ARG A 45 -21.41 19.47 -14.75
CA ARG A 45 -20.04 18.97 -14.83
C ARG A 45 -19.15 20.17 -15.14
N ALA A 46 -18.42 20.67 -14.15
CA ALA A 46 -17.41 21.71 -14.35
C ALA A 46 -16.05 21.04 -14.52
N TYR A 47 -15.40 21.35 -15.63
CA TYR A 47 -14.01 21.01 -15.92
C TYR A 47 -13.13 21.85 -14.96
N ILE A 48 -12.28 21.21 -14.16
CA ILE A 48 -11.39 21.91 -13.22
C ILE A 48 -10.13 22.30 -13.99
N ALA A 49 -10.04 23.58 -14.38
CA ALA A 49 -8.78 24.18 -14.74
C ALA A 49 -7.96 24.39 -13.45
N TRP A 50 -6.68 24.04 -13.47
CA TRP A 50 -5.75 24.34 -12.39
C TRP A 50 -5.42 25.84 -12.47
N GLU A 51 -6.10 26.66 -11.68
CA GLU A 51 -5.70 28.04 -11.43
C GLU A 51 -5.55 28.29 -9.94
N ASP A 52 -4.49 29.01 -9.62
CA ASP A 52 -3.94 29.34 -8.31
C ASP A 52 -4.99 29.94 -7.36
N ASN A 53 -5.20 29.29 -6.22
CA ASN A 53 -5.99 29.86 -5.13
C ASN A 53 -5.12 30.78 -4.27
N ASP A 54 -4.85 31.97 -4.81
CA ASP A 54 -4.59 33.17 -3.99
C ASP A 54 -5.94 33.82 -3.69
N SER A 55 -6.48 33.54 -2.51
CA SER A 55 -7.56 34.34 -1.94
C SER A 55 -7.47 34.29 -0.42
N SER A 56 -6.73 35.25 0.09
CA SER A 56 -6.86 35.83 1.42
C SER A 56 -8.32 35.84 1.88
N THR A 57 -8.60 35.18 3.01
CA THR A 57 -9.79 35.45 3.81
C THR A 57 -9.30 36.11 5.08
N ILE A 58 -9.30 37.44 5.09
CA ILE A 58 -9.13 38.25 6.30
C ILE A 58 -10.40 38.06 7.12
N SER A 59 -10.26 37.43 8.28
CA SER A 59 -11.24 37.50 9.37
C SER A 59 -10.49 38.13 10.54
N ASP A 60 -10.83 39.38 10.83
CA ASP A 60 -10.28 40.15 11.94
C ASP A 60 -10.62 39.48 13.27
N GLU A 61 -9.60 38.98 13.97
CA GLU A 61 -9.63 38.79 15.41
C GLU A 61 -8.27 39.27 15.95
N PHE A 62 -8.33 40.31 16.77
CA PHE A 62 -7.20 41.08 17.26
C PHE A 62 -6.41 40.30 18.31
N GLU A 63 -5.22 39.84 17.96
CA GLU A 63 -4.09 39.76 18.91
C GLU A 63 -2.84 40.27 18.19
N PHE A 64 -2.25 41.35 18.72
CA PHE A 64 -0.95 41.84 18.29
C PHE A 64 0.09 40.84 18.81
N GLU A 65 0.23 39.69 18.15
CA GLU A 65 1.35 38.80 18.40
C GLU A 65 2.56 39.41 17.69
N GLU A 66 3.26 40.26 18.44
CA GLU A 66 4.55 40.81 18.07
C GLU A 66 5.53 39.64 17.90
N ASN A 67 5.64 39.16 16.66
CA ASN A 67 6.53 38.11 16.25
C ASN A 67 7.97 38.62 16.42
N ASN A 68 8.52 38.43 17.62
CA ASN A 68 9.89 38.75 17.97
C ASN A 68 10.84 37.80 17.22
N LEU A 69 11.01 38.06 15.92
CA LEU A 69 12.03 37.44 15.09
C LEU A 69 13.41 37.95 15.55
N CYS A 70 13.93 37.39 16.64
CA CYS A 70 15.29 37.64 17.08
C CYS A 70 16.28 37.01 16.09
N LEU A 71 16.76 37.83 15.14
CA LEU A 71 17.88 37.51 14.28
C LEU A 71 19.20 37.68 15.06
N MET A 72 19.57 36.67 15.85
CA MET A 72 20.92 36.60 16.41
C MET A 72 21.88 36.21 15.29
N ALA A 73 22.59 37.22 14.77
CA ALA A 73 23.63 37.05 13.77
C ALA A 73 24.69 36.02 14.26
N ARG A 74 25.09 35.11 13.35
CA ARG A 74 26.12 34.09 13.58
C ARG A 74 27.43 34.74 14.05
N THR A 75 28.00 34.18 15.11
CA THR A 75 29.45 34.17 15.31
C THR A 75 29.97 32.84 14.79
N ASP A 76 31.07 32.92 14.07
CA ASP A 76 31.69 31.85 13.31
C ASP A 76 32.33 30.80 14.23
N GLN A 77 32.48 29.56 13.71
CA GLN A 77 32.98 28.33 14.36
C GLN A 77 31.88 27.61 15.17
N ASP A 78 31.43 26.40 14.83
CA ASP A 78 32.25 25.23 14.56
C ASP A 78 31.76 24.39 13.38
N THR A 79 32.75 23.84 12.68
CA THR A 79 32.67 22.65 11.83
C THR A 79 31.95 21.52 12.56
N ILE A 80 30.66 21.32 12.28
CA ILE A 80 30.03 20.02 12.45
C ILE A 80 30.22 19.30 11.12
N VAL A 81 31.32 18.57 11.00
CA VAL A 81 31.38 17.41 10.09
C VAL A 81 30.31 16.46 10.61
N SER A 82 29.13 16.51 10.01
CA SER A 82 28.11 15.50 10.24
C SER A 82 28.59 14.25 9.51
N ASP A 83 29.38 13.42 10.19
CA ASP A 83 29.63 12.01 9.87
C ASP A 83 28.31 11.23 9.99
N SER A 84 27.40 11.54 9.08
CA SER A 84 26.22 10.74 8.86
C SER A 84 26.56 9.85 7.69
N ASP A 85 27.10 8.66 8.01
CA ASP A 85 26.92 7.44 7.24
C ASP A 85 25.40 7.21 7.07
N LEU A 86 24.75 8.05 6.26
CA LEU A 86 23.44 7.80 5.73
C LEU A 86 23.66 6.68 4.73
N GLU A 87 23.38 5.45 5.13
CA GLU A 87 22.86 4.47 4.19
C GLU A 87 21.88 5.24 3.30
N SER A 88 22.28 5.47 2.06
CA SER A 88 21.47 6.19 1.08
C SER A 88 20.19 5.40 0.94
N ASN A 89 19.11 5.83 1.63
CA ASN A 89 17.80 5.26 1.42
C ASN A 89 17.55 5.27 -0.10
N PRO A 90 17.17 4.12 -0.68
CA PRO A 90 16.95 4.05 -2.11
C PRO A 90 15.92 5.11 -2.50
N ASP A 91 16.23 5.87 -3.55
CA ASP A 91 15.32 6.87 -4.09
C ASP A 91 14.00 6.19 -4.50
N TYR A 92 12.89 6.94 -4.45
CA TYR A 92 11.55 6.39 -4.70
C TYR A 92 11.48 5.69 -6.07
N ASP A 93 12.12 6.26 -7.09
CA ASP A 93 12.17 5.72 -8.44
C ASP A 93 12.89 4.36 -8.47
N GLN A 94 13.99 4.20 -7.72
CA GLN A 94 14.72 2.93 -7.62
C GLN A 94 13.87 1.85 -6.94
N LEU A 95 13.13 2.21 -5.90
CA LEU A 95 12.21 1.29 -5.23
C LEU A 95 11.06 0.88 -6.15
N GLN A 96 10.53 1.82 -6.93
CA GLN A 96 9.45 1.58 -7.89
C GLN A 96 9.90 0.64 -9.01
N GLU A 97 11.10 0.84 -9.56
CA GLU A 97 11.69 -0.06 -10.57
C GLU A 97 11.88 -1.47 -10.04
N ALA A 98 12.45 -1.61 -8.84
CA ALA A 98 12.63 -2.91 -8.18
C ALA A 98 11.29 -3.63 -7.98
N PHE A 99 10.25 -2.90 -7.55
CA PHE A 99 8.90 -3.45 -7.41
C PHE A 99 8.33 -3.96 -8.74
N ILE A 100 8.46 -3.17 -9.81
CA ILE A 100 7.99 -3.56 -11.16
C ILE A 100 8.71 -4.82 -11.65
N GLN A 101 10.02 -4.90 -11.45
CA GLN A 101 10.81 -6.06 -11.84
C GLN A 101 10.36 -7.32 -11.10
N ILE A 102 10.25 -7.26 -9.78
CA ILE A 102 9.80 -8.38 -8.95
C ILE A 102 8.39 -8.82 -9.37
N HIS A 103 7.48 -7.87 -9.59
CA HIS A 103 6.12 -8.20 -10.04
C HIS A 103 6.12 -8.91 -11.40
N LYS A 104 6.94 -8.45 -12.36
CA LYS A 104 7.10 -9.10 -13.67
C LYS A 104 7.63 -10.53 -13.55
N GLU A 105 8.59 -10.75 -12.66
CA GLU A 105 9.13 -12.07 -12.38
C GLU A 105 8.11 -12.99 -11.70
N ALA A 106 7.34 -12.47 -10.74
CA ALA A 106 6.26 -13.20 -10.08
C ALA A 106 5.19 -13.68 -11.07
N VAL A 107 4.78 -12.83 -12.01
CA VAL A 107 3.81 -13.20 -13.06
C VAL A 107 4.37 -14.30 -13.98
N LYS A 108 5.65 -14.20 -14.37
CA LYS A 108 6.30 -15.26 -15.15
C LYS A 108 6.34 -16.59 -14.38
N LEU A 109 6.67 -16.52 -13.09
CA LEU A 109 6.74 -17.70 -12.23
C LEU A 109 5.37 -18.36 -12.08
N ASP A 110 4.31 -17.58 -11.91
CA ASP A 110 2.94 -18.09 -11.84
C ASP A 110 2.52 -18.82 -13.13
N ALA A 111 2.86 -18.27 -14.30
CA ALA A 111 2.62 -18.92 -15.58
C ALA A 111 3.37 -20.26 -15.73
N LEU A 112 4.61 -20.35 -15.25
CA LEU A 112 5.38 -21.59 -15.24
C LEU A 112 4.80 -22.60 -14.24
N ASN A 113 4.42 -22.15 -13.05
CA ASN A 113 3.82 -22.99 -12.02
C ASN A 113 2.49 -23.59 -12.50
N SER A 114 1.65 -22.80 -13.17
CA SER A 114 0.43 -23.27 -13.81
C SER A 114 0.69 -24.38 -14.84
N LYS A 115 1.73 -24.24 -15.69
CA LYS A 115 2.13 -25.30 -16.64
C LYS A 115 2.63 -26.56 -15.94
N LEU A 116 3.42 -26.41 -14.87
CA LEU A 116 3.92 -27.55 -14.09
C LEU A 116 2.78 -28.29 -13.40
N LYS A 117 1.81 -27.59 -12.83
CA LYS A 117 0.58 -28.18 -12.25
C LYS A 117 -0.20 -28.99 -13.28
N SER A 118 -0.36 -28.48 -14.51
CA SER A 118 -1.01 -29.24 -15.59
C SER A 118 -0.24 -30.52 -15.95
N LYS A 119 1.09 -30.45 -16.01
CA LYS A 119 1.92 -31.64 -16.24
C LYS A 119 1.83 -32.65 -15.11
N LEU A 120 1.88 -32.19 -13.85
CA LEU A 120 1.72 -33.06 -12.68
C LEU A 120 0.40 -33.82 -12.73
N LYS A 121 -0.72 -33.14 -12.99
CA LYS A 121 -2.02 -33.79 -13.16
C LYS A 121 -2.03 -34.84 -14.26
N TRP A 122 -1.32 -34.59 -15.36
CA TRP A 122 -1.20 -35.57 -16.45
C TRP A 122 -0.43 -36.82 -15.99
N TYR A 123 0.72 -36.64 -15.34
CA TYR A 123 1.52 -37.74 -14.82
C TYR A 123 0.79 -38.53 -13.73
N GLU A 124 0.08 -37.84 -12.82
CA GLU A 124 -0.77 -38.46 -11.80
C GLU A 124 -1.84 -39.36 -12.45
N ASN A 125 -2.57 -38.86 -13.45
CA ASN A 125 -3.58 -39.66 -14.16
C ASN A 125 -2.95 -40.85 -14.92
N ALA A 126 -1.79 -40.65 -15.53
CA ALA A 126 -1.08 -41.72 -16.23
C ALA A 126 -0.61 -42.82 -15.27
N LEU A 127 -0.16 -42.43 -14.07
CA LEU A 127 0.24 -43.37 -13.02
C LEU A 127 -0.96 -44.19 -12.53
N ILE A 128 -2.08 -43.54 -12.21
CA ILE A 128 -3.32 -44.21 -11.79
C ILE A 128 -3.77 -45.24 -12.84
N LYS A 129 -3.70 -44.90 -14.12
CA LYS A 129 -4.07 -45.82 -15.21
C LYS A 129 -3.15 -47.04 -15.27
N ALA A 130 -1.84 -46.83 -15.14
CA ALA A 130 -0.87 -47.91 -15.14
C ALA A 130 -1.01 -48.82 -13.90
N GLU A 131 -1.32 -48.25 -12.74
CA GLU A 131 -1.62 -49.01 -11.51
C GLU A 131 -2.88 -49.87 -11.67
N GLN A 132 -3.94 -49.32 -12.28
CA GLN A 132 -5.16 -50.08 -12.57
C GLN A 132 -4.88 -51.24 -13.53
N GLU A 133 -4.13 -51.00 -14.62
CA GLU A 133 -3.77 -52.05 -15.58
C GLU A 133 -2.95 -53.18 -14.93
N LEU A 134 -2.06 -52.85 -13.99
CA LEU A 134 -1.31 -53.84 -13.21
C LEU A 134 -2.20 -54.66 -12.29
N GLU A 135 -3.18 -54.04 -11.63
CA GLU A 135 -4.12 -54.74 -10.76
C GLU A 135 -5.03 -55.68 -11.58
N ASP A 136 -5.51 -55.21 -12.74
CA ASP A 136 -6.35 -56.01 -13.64
C ASP A 136 -5.58 -57.25 -14.13
N LEU A 137 -4.32 -57.10 -14.58
CA LEU A 137 -3.46 -58.22 -15.01
C LEU A 137 -3.16 -59.21 -13.87
N LYS A 138 -2.99 -58.70 -12.65
CA LYS A 138 -2.77 -59.55 -11.48
C LYS A 138 -4.02 -60.39 -11.18
N HIS A 139 -5.20 -59.79 -11.26
CA HIS A 139 -6.46 -60.51 -11.08
C HIS A 139 -6.65 -61.58 -12.16
N GLU A 140 -6.32 -61.30 -13.42
CA GLU A 140 -6.35 -62.29 -14.50
C GLU A 140 -5.42 -63.47 -14.22
N HIS A 141 -4.19 -63.23 -13.76
CA HIS A 141 -3.23 -64.30 -13.43
C HIS A 141 -3.66 -65.11 -12.20
N GLU A 142 -4.33 -64.52 -11.20
CA GLU A 142 -4.85 -65.25 -10.04
C GLU A 142 -6.06 -66.15 -10.39
N ASN A 143 -6.80 -65.81 -11.46
CA ASN A 143 -7.97 -66.55 -11.92
C ASN A 143 -7.68 -67.62 -13.00
N LEU A 144 -6.43 -67.74 -13.45
CA LEU A 144 -5.92 -68.75 -14.40
C LEU A 144 -5.36 -69.97 -13.65
#